data_AF-A0A519TGQ0-F1
#
_entry.id   AF-A0A519TGQ0-F1
#
_cell.length_a   1.000
_cell.length_b   1.000
_cell.length_c   1.000
_cell.angle_alpha   90.00
_cell.angle_beta   90.00
_cell.angle_gamma   90.00
#
_symmetry.space_group_name_H-M   'P 1'
#
loop_
_entity.id
_entity.type
_entity.pdbx_description
1 polymer ?
#
loop_
_entity_poly.entity_id
_entity_poly.type
_entity_poly.pdbx_seq_one_letter_code
_entity_poly.pdbx_strand_id
1 'polypeptide(L)'
;KKPLGFSAAILQIMLIDAVFSFDSIITAGGTAKHLEVMIVAVVIAMFIMFTFSPKIASFIHKHPTLKMLALSFLVMIGLSLIIEGWDAAAAHEMHLKNYIYFGMAFSVGVEVLNMVFRKKQKQHLVELNEPRIDDKKK
;
A
#
# COMPACT_ATOMS: atom_id res chain seq x y z
N LYS A 1 -3.86 11.97 -21.46
CA LYS A 1 -4.39 12.09 -20.07
C LYS A 1 -3.80 13.37 -19.48
N LYS A 2 -4.62 14.34 -19.03
CA LYS A 2 -4.09 15.58 -18.42
C LYS A 2 -3.23 15.19 -17.20
N PRO A 3 -1.98 15.67 -17.08
CA PRO A 3 -1.20 15.44 -15.88
C PRO A 3 -1.95 16.04 -14.69
N LEU A 4 -1.92 15.35 -13.54
CA LEU A 4 -2.42 15.90 -12.28
C LEU A 4 -1.78 17.29 -12.10
N GLY A 5 -2.60 18.31 -11.84
CA GLY A 5 -2.08 19.63 -11.52
C GLY A 5 -1.15 19.52 -10.32
N PHE A 6 -0.01 20.21 -10.35
CA PHE A 6 0.98 20.19 -9.28
C PHE A 6 0.35 20.43 -7.89
N SER A 7 -0.63 21.33 -7.81
CA SER A 7 -1.45 21.59 -6.62
C SER A 7 -2.27 20.38 -6.15
N ALA A 8 -2.89 19.65 -7.07
CA ALA A 8 -3.67 18.45 -6.73
C ALA A 8 -2.77 17.32 -6.20
N ALA A 9 -1.56 17.18 -6.75
CA ALA A 9 -0.58 16.22 -6.26
C ALA A 9 -0.12 16.54 -4.82
N ILE A 10 0.15 17.81 -4.52
CA ILE A 10 0.50 18.26 -3.16
C ILE A 10 -0.63 17.95 -2.19
N LEU A 11 -1.86 18.32 -2.55
CA LEU A 11 -3.04 18.11 -1.70
C LEU A 11 -3.27 16.62 -1.42
N GLN A 12 -3.07 15.75 -2.43
CA GLN A 12 -3.15 14.30 -2.25
C GLN A 12 -2.08 13.77 -1.31
N ILE A 13 -0.83 14.23 -1.43
CA ILE A 13 0.26 13.82 -0.53
C ILE A 13 -0.06 14.23 0.91
N MET A 14 -0.52 15.46 1.13
CA MET A 14 -0.90 15.95 2.46
C MET A 14 -2.04 15.13 3.07
N LEU A 15 -3.07 14.78 2.29
CA LEU A 15 -4.16 13.93 2.77
C LEU A 15 -3.67 12.52 3.16
N ILE A 16 -2.80 11.92 2.35
CA ILE A 16 -2.22 10.60 2.62
C ILE A 16 -1.36 10.65 3.90
N ASP A 17 -0.51 11.66 4.01
CA ASP A 17 0.40 11.84 5.15
C ASP A 17 -0.37 12.09 6.45
N ALA A 18 -1.46 12.87 6.40
CA ALA A 18 -2.35 13.08 7.54
C ALA A 18 -2.94 11.76 8.06
N VAL A 19 -3.47 10.90 7.17
CA VAL A 19 -4.04 9.59 7.56
C VAL A 19 -2.97 8.69 8.17
N PHE A 20 -1.78 8.60 7.56
CA PHE A 20 -0.68 7.76 8.06
C PHE A 20 -0.07 8.27 9.38
N SER A 21 0.03 9.59 9.55
CA SER A 21 0.52 10.20 10.78
C SER A 21 -0.44 9.97 11.95
N PHE A 22 -1.76 10.10 11.72
CA PHE A 22 -2.77 9.87 12.74
C PHE A 22 -2.87 8.40 13.15
N ASP A 23 -2.83 7.44 12.23
CA ASP A 23 -2.82 6.01 12.59
C ASP A 23 -1.61 5.66 13.47
N SER A 24 -0.42 6.11 13.07
CA SER A 24 0.81 5.88 13.83
C SER A 24 0.75 6.48 15.25
N ILE A 25 0.20 7.70 15.38
CA ILE A 25 0.07 8.39 16.66
C ILE A 25 -1.03 7.76 17.55
N ILE A 26 -2.20 7.44 17.00
CA ILE A 26 -3.31 6.88 17.79
C ILE A 26 -2.96 5.45 18.23
N THR A 27 -2.34 4.65 17.35
CA THR A 27 -1.90 3.30 17.68
C THR A 27 -0.76 3.31 18.70
N ALA A 28 0.24 4.17 18.55
CA ALA A 28 1.30 4.29 19.55
C ALA A 28 0.81 4.93 20.86
N GLY A 29 -0.02 5.98 20.79
CA GLY A 29 -0.56 6.71 21.94
C GLY A 29 -1.52 5.88 22.78
N GLY A 30 -2.19 4.89 22.20
CA GLY A 30 -3.04 3.95 22.94
C GLY A 30 -2.28 2.95 23.83
N THR A 31 -0.95 2.82 23.66
CA THR A 31 -0.13 1.83 24.40
C THR A 31 1.15 2.42 25.01
N ALA A 32 1.68 3.52 24.48
CA ALA A 32 2.93 4.13 24.94
C ALA A 32 2.70 5.17 26.03
N LYS A 33 3.42 5.02 27.15
CA LYS A 33 3.36 5.97 28.29
C LYS A 33 4.19 7.24 28.08
N HIS A 34 5.05 7.27 27.05
CA HIS A 34 6.03 8.34 26.82
C HIS A 34 5.81 9.02 25.47
N LEU A 35 5.19 10.20 25.50
CA LEU A 35 4.95 11.03 24.32
C LEU A 35 6.24 11.35 23.55
N GLU A 36 7.34 11.56 24.27
CA GLU A 36 8.66 11.84 23.70
C GLU A 36 9.15 10.73 22.76
N VAL A 37 8.97 9.48 23.15
CA VAL A 37 9.39 8.32 22.36
C VAL A 37 8.58 8.22 21.07
N MET A 38 7.28 8.52 21.13
CA MET A 38 6.41 8.50 19.97
C MET A 38 6.81 9.58 18.94
N ILE A 39 7.10 10.81 19.39
CA ILE A 39 7.54 11.89 18.51
C ILE A 39 8.87 11.51 17.83
N VAL A 40 9.85 11.01 18.60
CA VAL A 40 11.14 10.58 18.05
C VAL A 40 10.96 9.46 17.03
N ALA A 41 10.08 8.48 17.31
CA ALA A 41 9.80 7.38 16.38
C ALA A 41 9.18 7.87 15.06
N VAL A 42 8.23 8.80 15.09
CA VAL A 42 7.61 9.38 13.88
C VAL A 42 8.65 10.13 13.05
N VAL A 43 9.50 10.94 13.67
CA VAL A 43 10.57 11.68 12.96
C VAL A 43 11.54 10.72 12.26
N ILE A 44 11.95 9.64 12.95
CA ILE A 44 12.80 8.60 12.37
C ILE A 44 12.10 7.92 11.19
N ALA A 45 10.81 7.57 11.34
CA ALA A 45 10.02 6.95 10.28
C ALA A 45 9.92 7.86 9.04
N MET A 46 9.66 9.16 9.21
CA MET A 46 9.64 10.13 8.11
C MET A 46 10.98 10.16 7.36
N PHE A 47 12.11 10.16 8.09
CA PHE A 47 13.44 10.17 7.50
C PHE A 47 13.70 8.92 6.63
N ILE A 48 13.29 7.76 7.12
CA ILE A 48 13.35 6.50 6.37
C ILE A 48 12.45 6.57 5.13
N MET A 49 11.22 7.05 5.26
CA MET A 49 10.28 7.18 4.13
C MET A 49 10.83 8.09 3.02
N PHE A 50 11.40 9.25 3.35
CA PHE A 50 12.00 10.15 2.35
C PHE A 50 13.18 9.49 1.64
N THR A 51 14.04 8.79 2.37
CA THR A 51 15.24 8.14 1.81
C THR A 51 14.86 6.98 0.87
N PHE A 52 13.80 6.24 1.19
CA PHE A 52 13.36 5.08 0.41
C PHE A 52 12.26 5.39 -0.63
N SER A 53 11.65 6.57 -0.58
CA SER A 53 10.55 6.99 -1.47
C SER A 53 10.81 6.70 -2.96
N PRO A 54 11.97 7.01 -3.55
CA PRO A 54 12.22 6.75 -4.98
C PRO A 54 12.23 5.25 -5.31
N LYS A 55 12.74 4.42 -4.39
CA LYS A 55 12.79 2.96 -4.55
C LYS A 55 11.40 2.35 -4.40
N ILE A 56 10.63 2.81 -3.41
CA ILE A 56 9.25 2.38 -3.18
C ILE A 56 8.37 2.77 -4.37
N ALA A 57 8.48 4.01 -4.85
CA ALA A 57 7.70 4.52 -5.98
C ALA A 57 7.96 3.72 -7.28
N SER A 58 9.23 3.43 -7.58
CA SER A 58 9.59 2.62 -8.76
C SER A 58 9.11 1.17 -8.65
N PHE A 59 9.14 0.59 -7.45
CA PHE A 59 8.60 -0.75 -7.18
C PHE A 59 7.08 -0.79 -7.39
N ILE A 60 6.34 0.16 -6.81
CA ILE A 60 4.88 0.27 -6.98
C ILE A 60 4.52 0.50 -8.45
N HIS A 61 5.30 1.29 -9.20
CA HIS A 61 5.09 1.50 -10.63
C HIS A 61 5.21 0.22 -11.46
N LYS A 62 6.11 -0.69 -11.07
CA LYS A 62 6.32 -1.98 -11.75
C LYS A 62 5.22 -3.00 -11.43
N HIS A 63 4.51 -2.82 -10.32
CA HIS A 63 3.49 -3.74 -9.80
C HIS A 63 2.15 -3.02 -9.60
N PRO A 64 1.29 -2.91 -10.64
CA PRO A 64 0.02 -2.18 -10.56
C PRO A 64 -0.95 -2.68 -9.48
N THR A 65 -0.92 -3.98 -9.19
CA THR A 65 -1.70 -4.62 -8.12
C THR A 65 -1.29 -4.13 -6.74
N LEU A 66 0.00 -3.93 -6.48
CA LEU A 66 0.49 -3.31 -5.24
C LEU A 66 0.03 -1.87 -5.09
N LYS A 67 -0.06 -1.10 -6.19
CA LYS A 67 -0.61 0.27 -6.15
C LYS A 67 -2.06 0.28 -5.68
N MET A 68 -2.87 -0.63 -6.19
CA MET A 68 -4.29 -0.77 -5.79
C MET A 68 -4.38 -1.18 -4.32
N LEU A 69 -3.56 -2.15 -3.90
CA LEU A 69 -3.47 -2.60 -2.51
C LEU A 69 -3.16 -1.46 -1.53
N ALA A 70 -2.17 -0.62 -1.86
CA ALA A 70 -1.81 0.55 -1.04
C ALA A 70 -2.95 1.57 -0.92
N LEU A 71 -3.66 1.84 -2.04
CA LEU A 71 -4.83 2.73 -2.03
C LEU A 71 -5.97 2.15 -1.18
N SER A 72 -6.21 0.84 -1.23
CA SER A 72 -7.20 0.18 -0.39
C SER A 72 -6.85 0.24 1.09
N PHE A 73 -5.58 0.05 1.45
CA PHE A 73 -5.11 0.18 2.84
C PHE A 73 -5.28 1.60 3.36
N LEU A 74 -4.97 2.61 2.55
CA LEU A 74 -5.22 4.01 2.91
C LEU A 74 -6.68 4.27 3.25
N VAL A 75 -7.61 3.79 2.42
CA VAL A 75 -9.06 3.95 2.66
C VAL A 75 -9.49 3.19 3.90
N MET A 76 -9.02 1.95 4.08
CA MET A 76 -9.35 1.12 5.23
C MET A 76 -8.88 1.75 6.54
N ILE A 77 -7.63 2.22 6.60
CA ILE A 77 -7.08 2.93 7.75
C ILE A 77 -7.85 4.23 7.98
N GLY A 78 -8.08 5.03 6.94
CA GLY A 78 -8.86 6.27 7.05
C GLY A 78 -10.26 6.05 7.64
N LEU A 79 -10.96 4.99 7.22
CA LEU A 79 -12.25 4.61 7.79
C LEU A 79 -12.12 4.13 9.25
N SER A 80 -11.08 3.33 9.56
CA SER A 80 -10.81 2.91 10.95
C SER A 80 -10.64 4.10 11.87
N LEU A 81 -9.90 5.12 11.46
CA LEU A 81 -9.65 6.32 12.26
C LEU A 81 -10.93 7.14 12.49
N ILE A 82 -11.83 7.20 11.51
CA ILE A 82 -13.13 7.85 11.68
C ILE A 82 -13.97 7.09 12.72
N ILE A 83 -13.99 5.76 12.65
CA ILE A 83 -14.74 4.92 13.59
C ILE A 83 -14.17 5.07 15.01
N GLU A 84 -12.85 4.96 15.16
CA GLU A 84 -12.16 5.14 16.44
C GLU A 84 -12.31 6.57 17.00
N GLY A 85 -12.31 7.58 16.13
CA GLY A 85 -12.50 8.98 16.53
C GLY A 85 -13.94 9.30 16.97
N TRP A 86 -14.93 8.56 16.47
CA TRP A 86 -16.34 8.72 16.85
C TRP A 86 -16.68 8.01 18.16
N ASP A 87 -16.25 6.76 18.31
CA ASP A 87 -16.43 5.97 19.54
C ASP A 87 -15.28 4.98 19.75
N ALA A 88 -14.29 5.42 20.54
CA ALA A 88 -13.09 4.65 20.84
C ALA A 88 -13.38 3.38 21.66
N ALA A 89 -14.45 3.36 22.46
CA ALA A 89 -14.79 2.23 23.32
C ALA A 89 -15.42 1.10 22.49
N ALA A 90 -16.36 1.42 21.62
CA ALA A 90 -17.00 0.46 20.71
C ALA A 90 -15.99 -0.13 19.69
N ALA A 91 -15.06 0.69 19.18
CA ALA A 91 -14.03 0.23 18.25
C ALA A 91 -13.05 -0.78 18.89
N HIS A 92 -12.72 -0.60 20.17
CA HIS A 92 -11.84 -1.50 20.92
C HIS A 92 -12.54 -2.84 21.21
N GLU A 93 -13.80 -2.82 21.64
CA GLU A 93 -14.56 -4.05 21.90
C GLU A 93 -14.73 -4.92 20.65
N MET A 94 -14.88 -4.31 19.48
CA MET A 94 -15.02 -5.04 18.21
C MET A 94 -13.69 -5.58 17.67
N HIS A 95 -12.55 -5.35 18.35
CA HIS A 95 -11.21 -5.75 17.88
C HIS A 95 -10.92 -5.37 16.41
N LEU A 96 -11.48 -4.25 15.94
CA LEU A 96 -11.50 -3.89 14.52
C LEU A 96 -10.09 -3.77 13.94
N LYS A 97 -9.15 -3.22 14.72
CA LYS A 97 -7.72 -3.13 14.36
C LYS A 97 -7.09 -4.48 14.05
N ASN A 98 -7.41 -5.51 14.82
CA ASN A 98 -6.83 -6.85 14.64
C ASN A 98 -7.27 -7.43 13.30
N TYR A 99 -8.54 -7.27 12.93
CA TYR A 99 -9.06 -7.71 11.64
C TYR A 99 -8.47 -6.92 10.48
N ILE A 100 -8.31 -5.60 10.64
CA ILE A 100 -7.68 -4.74 9.65
C ILE A 100 -6.22 -5.15 9.42
N TYR A 101 -5.43 -5.32 10.48
CA TYR A 101 -4.02 -5.73 10.39
C TYR A 101 -3.87 -7.13 9.83
N PHE A 102 -4.74 -8.06 10.22
CA PHE A 102 -4.77 -9.40 9.64
C PHE A 102 -5.12 -9.35 8.15
N GLY A 103 -6.14 -8.59 7.76
CA GLY A 103 -6.54 -8.39 6.37
C GLY A 103 -5.43 -7.77 5.52
N MET A 104 -4.70 -6.79 6.07
CA MET A 104 -3.53 -6.20 5.41
C MET A 104 -2.42 -7.23 5.18
N ALA A 105 -2.03 -7.95 6.22
CA ALA A 105 -0.99 -8.97 6.14
C ALA A 105 -1.37 -10.10 5.16
N PHE A 106 -2.61 -10.58 5.24
CA PHE A 106 -3.15 -11.61 4.34
C PHE A 106 -3.15 -11.14 2.88
N SER A 107 -3.61 -9.92 2.61
CA SER A 107 -3.67 -9.38 1.24
C SER A 107 -2.29 -9.20 0.63
N VAL A 108 -1.31 -8.73 1.41
CA VAL A 108 0.10 -8.68 0.96
C VAL A 108 0.63 -10.09 0.69
N GLY A 109 0.34 -11.06 1.56
CA GLY A 109 0.73 -12.46 1.37
C GLY A 109 0.18 -13.06 0.07
N VAL A 110 -1.11 -12.83 -0.20
CA VAL A 110 -1.77 -13.24 -1.45
C VAL A 110 -1.14 -12.56 -2.66
N GLU A 111 -0.84 -11.26 -2.58
CA GLU A 111 -0.23 -10.53 -3.69
C GLU A 111 1.21 -11.00 -3.98
N VAL A 112 1.99 -11.30 -2.94
CA VAL A 112 3.33 -11.90 -3.11
C VAL A 112 3.22 -13.25 -3.81
N LEU A 113 2.29 -14.10 -3.39
CA LEU A 113 2.05 -15.40 -4.03
C LEU A 113 1.62 -15.23 -5.49
N ASN A 114 0.70 -14.30 -5.77
CA ASN A 114 0.24 -13.96 -7.11
C ASN A 114 1.39 -13.48 -8.01
N MET A 115 2.29 -12.64 -7.47
CA MET A 115 3.47 -12.16 -8.18
C MET A 115 4.44 -13.30 -8.52
N VAL A 116 4.68 -14.22 -7.57
CA VAL A 116 5.54 -15.40 -7.77
C VAL A 116 4.95 -16.33 -8.83
N PHE A 117 3.65 -16.61 -8.76
CA PHE A 117 2.97 -17.48 -9.71
C PHE A 117 2.98 -16.90 -11.14
N ARG A 118 2.68 -15.60 -11.28
CA ARG A 118 2.65 -14.91 -12.57
C ARG A 118 4.03 -14.83 -13.23
N LYS A 119 5.10 -14.79 -12.44
CA LYS A 119 6.48 -14.87 -12.95
C LYS A 119 6.79 -16.26 -13.54
N LYS A 120 6.32 -17.34 -12.91
CA LYS A 120 6.48 -18.72 -13.42
C LYS A 120 5.65 -18.95 -14.70
N GLN A 121 4.43 -18.43 -14.76
CA GLN A 121 3.56 -18.63 -15.92
C GLN A 121 4.07 -17.93 -17.20
N LYS A 122 4.70 -16.75 -17.07
CA LYS A 122 5.35 -16.07 -18.20
C LYS A 122 6.56 -16.82 -18.78
N GLN A 123 7.17 -17.74 -18.03
CA GLN A 123 8.26 -18.58 -18.52
C GLN A 123 7.78 -19.79 -19.32
N HIS A 124 6.47 -20.09 -19.27
CA HIS A 124 5.85 -21.23 -19.94
C HIS A 124 4.93 -20.81 -21.09
N LEU A 125 5.25 -19.69 -21.75
CA LEU A 125 4.67 -19.35 -23.05
C LEU A 125 5.23 -20.36 -24.06
N VAL A 126 4.51 -21.46 -24.26
CA VAL A 126 4.77 -22.41 -25.34
C VAL A 126 4.58 -21.63 -26.64
N GLU A 127 5.67 -21.42 -27.38
CA GLU A 127 5.59 -20.90 -28.74
C GLU A 127 4.74 -21.89 -29.56
N LEU A 128 3.59 -21.43 -30.02
CA LEU A 128 2.77 -22.19 -30.95
C LEU A 128 3.59 -22.30 -32.24
N ASN A 129 3.89 -23.53 -32.64
CA ASN A 129 4.67 -23.80 -33.84
C ASN A 129 3.85 -23.37 -35.06
N GLU A 130 3.98 -22.10 -35.45
CA GLU A 130 3.23 -21.52 -36.57
C GLU A 130 3.67 -22.22 -37.86
N PRO A 131 2.75 -22.61 -38.76
CA PRO A 131 3.12 -23.15 -40.05
C PRO A 131 3.88 -22.07 -40.82
N ARG A 132 5.17 -22.29 -41.09
CA ARG A 132 5.95 -21.46 -42.01
C ARG A 132 5.31 -21.58 -43.40
N ILE A 133 4.52 -20.58 -43.78
CA ILE A 133 4.11 -20.40 -45.17
C ILE A 133 5.35 -19.92 -45.92
N ASP A 134 5.99 -20.84 -46.63
CA ASP A 134 7.16 -20.54 -47.45
C ASP A 134 6.65 -19.80 -48.71
N ASP A 135 6.76 -18.47 -48.68
CA ASP A 135 6.39 -17.55 -49.77
C ASP A 135 7.36 -17.66 -50.96
N LYS A 136 7.60 -18.88 -51.45
CA LYS A 136 8.36 -19.15 -52.68
C LYS A 136 7.51 -19.89 -53.70
N LYS A 137 6.49 -19.21 -54.22
CA LYS A 137 6.00 -19.40 -55.59
C LYS A 137 5.58 -18.04 -56.15
N LYS A 138 6.56 -17.30 -56.67
CA LYS A 138 6.35 -16.37 -57.78
C LYS A 138 6.74 -17.09 -59.06
#